data_AF-A0A0R2CS00-F1
#
_entry.id   AF-A0A0R2CS00-F1
#
_cell.length_a   1.000
_cell.length_b   1.000
_cell.length_c   1.000
_cell.angle_alpha   90.00
_cell.angle_beta   90.00
_cell.angle_gamma   90.00
#
_symmetry.space_group_name_H-M   'P 1'
#
loop_
_entity.id
_entity.type
_entity.pdbx_description
1 polymer ?
#
loop_
_entity_poly.entity_id
_entity_poly.type
_entity_poly.pdbx_seq_one_letter_code
_entity_poly.pdbx_strand_id
1 'polypeptide(L)'
;MYLNSDMYTVNQLNTQMNNMISKKDYKQMKSVANNHDTYLFLRNLSSKDKVYDTSDFQGGSNENVYYVTVVNNKNLDVYMRKAGMASWEIKHVGKQSMS
;
A
#
# COMPACT_ATOMS: atom_id res chain seq x y z
N MET A 1 4.66 -15.26 18.47
CA MET A 1 5.53 -14.19 17.93
C MET A 1 4.96 -13.73 16.58
N TYR A 2 3.90 -12.90 16.58
CA TYR A 2 3.28 -12.38 15.34
C TYR A 2 3.48 -10.87 15.14
N LEU A 3 3.85 -10.13 16.20
CA LEU A 3 4.03 -8.68 16.17
C LEU A 3 5.21 -8.23 15.28
N ASN A 4 6.34 -8.96 15.33
CA ASN A 4 7.54 -8.56 14.58
C ASN A 4 7.38 -8.74 13.07
N SER A 5 6.67 -9.77 12.61
CA SER A 5 6.43 -10.00 11.19
C SER A 5 5.47 -8.98 10.60
N ASP A 6 4.47 -8.56 11.37
CA ASP A 6 3.47 -7.60 10.91
C ASP A 6 4.07 -6.19 10.79
N MET A 7 4.81 -5.75 11.81
CA MET A 7 5.53 -4.47 11.80
C MET A 7 6.53 -4.40 10.62
N TYR A 8 7.18 -5.52 10.29
CA TYR A 8 8.09 -5.57 9.15
C TYR A 8 7.37 -5.40 7.81
N THR A 9 6.23 -6.10 7.62
CA THR A 9 5.43 -5.97 6.40
C THR A 9 4.86 -4.55 6.25
N VAL A 10 4.38 -3.95 7.34
CA VAL A 10 3.92 -2.56 7.37
C VAL A 10 5.04 -1.59 6.97
N ASN A 11 6.27 -1.80 7.45
CA ASN A 11 7.40 -0.97 7.04
C ASN A 11 7.73 -1.10 5.54
N GLN A 12 7.66 -2.32 4.99
CA GLN A 12 7.87 -2.54 3.55
C GLN A 12 6.77 -1.90 2.70
N LEU A 13 5.52 -2.00 3.15
CA LEU A 13 4.37 -1.32 2.52
C LEU A 13 4.60 0.19 2.49
N ASN A 14 4.88 0.79 3.66
CA ASN A 14 5.08 2.23 3.78
C ASN A 14 6.25 2.71 2.93
N THR A 15 7.35 1.96 2.91
CA THR A 15 8.52 2.26 2.10
C THR A 15 8.20 2.22 0.61
N GLN A 16 7.50 1.19 0.13
CA GLN A 16 7.14 1.05 -1.28
C GLN A 16 6.16 2.14 -1.74
N MET A 17 5.12 2.40 -0.96
CA MET A 17 4.15 3.47 -1.25
C MET A 17 4.84 4.84 -1.29
N ASN A 18 5.63 5.19 -0.26
CA ASN A 18 6.30 6.48 -0.20
C ASN A 18 7.35 6.65 -1.30
N ASN A 19 8.07 5.59 -1.68
CA ASN A 19 8.99 5.63 -2.82
C ASN A 19 8.26 5.87 -4.13
N MET A 20 7.15 5.17 -4.36
CA MET A 20 6.33 5.33 -5.57
C MET A 20 5.77 6.76 -5.67
N ILE A 21 5.22 7.29 -4.57
CA ILE A 21 4.64 8.65 -4.50
C ILE A 21 5.72 9.72 -4.71
N SER A 22 6.82 9.66 -3.95
CA SER A 22 7.86 10.69 -3.99
C SER A 22 8.58 10.77 -5.34
N LYS A 23 8.81 9.63 -5.99
CA LYS A 23 9.43 9.55 -7.31
C LYS A 23 8.46 9.84 -8.46
N LYS A 24 7.16 9.97 -8.18
CA LYS A 24 6.11 10.07 -9.20
C LYS A 24 6.22 8.90 -10.21
N ASP A 25 6.40 7.69 -9.71
CA ASP A 25 6.54 6.50 -10.56
C ASP A 25 5.18 6.09 -11.13
N TYR A 26 4.75 6.80 -12.19
CA TYR A 26 3.45 6.59 -12.81
C TYR A 26 3.28 5.18 -13.38
N LYS A 27 4.38 4.52 -13.78
CA LYS A 27 4.35 3.15 -14.28
C LYS A 27 3.99 2.19 -13.14
N GLN A 28 4.66 2.33 -12.00
CA GLN A 28 4.36 1.52 -10.82
C GLN A 28 2.96 1.82 -10.27
N MET A 29 2.58 3.11 -10.17
CA MET A 29 1.23 3.51 -9.75
C MET A 29 0.14 2.87 -10.61
N LYS A 30 0.32 2.86 -11.93
CA LYS A 30 -0.62 2.21 -12.85
C LYS A 30 -0.64 0.69 -12.69
N SER A 31 0.51 0.08 -12.42
CA SER A 31 0.62 -1.38 -12.23
C SER A 31 -0.05 -1.87 -10.96
N VAL A 32 -0.03 -1.09 -9.88
CA VAL A 32 -0.59 -1.50 -8.59
C VAL A 32 -2.02 -1.02 -8.37
N ALA A 33 -2.48 0.01 -9.07
CA ALA A 33 -3.86 0.48 -8.92
C ALA A 33 -4.88 -0.61 -9.33
N ASN A 34 -5.88 -0.84 -8.47
CA ASN A 34 -6.93 -1.82 -8.72
C ASN A 34 -7.91 -1.40 -9.85
N ASN A 35 -8.00 -0.10 -10.13
CA ASN A 35 -8.88 0.49 -11.13
C ASN A 35 -8.36 1.87 -11.57
N HIS A 36 -9.04 2.47 -12.55
CA HIS A 36 -8.66 3.76 -13.12
C HIS A 36 -8.72 4.90 -12.09
N ASP A 37 -9.73 4.91 -11.22
CA ASP A 37 -9.92 5.97 -10.24
C ASP A 37 -8.81 5.97 -9.18
N THR A 38 -8.39 4.79 -8.73
CA THR A 38 -7.25 4.64 -7.83
C THR A 38 -5.96 5.11 -8.51
N TYR A 39 -5.75 4.78 -9.78
CA TYR A 39 -4.59 5.27 -10.53
C TYR A 39 -4.58 6.81 -10.62
N LEU A 40 -5.71 7.43 -10.98
CA LEU A 40 -5.83 8.89 -11.05
C LEU A 40 -5.58 9.55 -9.69
N PHE A 41 -6.12 8.96 -8.61
CA PHE A 41 -5.85 9.41 -7.25
C PHE A 41 -4.34 9.38 -6.94
N LEU A 42 -3.69 8.23 -7.11
CA LEU A 42 -2.25 8.07 -6.85
C LEU A 42 -1.39 9.02 -7.69
N ARG A 43 -1.73 9.19 -8.96
CA ARG A 43 -1.02 10.11 -9.88
C ARG A 43 -1.10 11.57 -9.42
N ASN A 44 -2.23 11.97 -8.84
CA ASN A 44 -2.50 13.34 -8.40
C ASN A 44 -1.89 13.68 -7.04
N LEU A 45 -1.45 12.69 -6.24
CA LEU A 45 -0.73 12.93 -4.99
C LEU A 45 0.54 13.74 -5.23
N SER A 46 0.83 14.71 -4.37
CA SER A 46 2.10 15.45 -4.39
C SER A 46 3.28 14.52 -4.11
N SER A 47 4.48 14.83 -4.62
CA SER A 47 5.70 14.08 -4.27
C SER A 47 6.08 14.22 -2.79
N LYS A 48 5.45 15.15 -2.06
CA LYS A 48 5.60 15.33 -0.61
C LYS A 48 4.58 14.53 0.21
N ASP A 49 3.53 14.02 -0.43
CA ASP A 49 2.52 13.22 0.27
C ASP A 49 3.15 11.91 0.72
N LYS A 50 2.74 11.46 1.91
CA LYS A 50 3.21 10.20 2.49
C LYS A 50 2.04 9.41 3.01
N VAL A 51 2.17 8.10 2.95
CA VAL A 51 1.27 7.21 3.68
C VAL A 51 1.58 7.28 5.17
N TYR A 52 0.53 7.20 5.99
CA TYR A 52 0.58 7.21 7.45
C TYR A 52 -0.59 6.38 8.00
N ASP A 53 -0.59 6.13 9.31
CA ASP A 53 -1.64 5.37 10.03
C ASP A 53 -1.98 4.03 9.36
N THR A 54 -0.96 3.28 8.94
CA THR A 54 -1.15 1.93 8.43
C THR A 54 -1.64 1.03 9.54
N SER A 55 -2.76 0.36 9.31
CA SER A 55 -3.39 -0.57 10.25
C SER A 55 -2.47 -1.74 10.59
N ASP A 56 -2.75 -2.40 11.71
CA ASP A 56 -2.30 -3.78 11.93
C ASP A 56 -2.93 -4.72 10.88
N PHE A 57 -2.46 -5.96 10.79
CA PHE A 57 -3.02 -7.00 9.91
C PHE A 57 -4.55 -7.05 9.95
N GLN A 58 -5.20 -6.81 8.80
CA GLN A 58 -6.67 -6.80 8.69
C GLN A 58 -7.24 -8.10 8.09
N GLY A 59 -6.38 -9.03 7.65
CA GLY A 59 -6.81 -10.31 7.10
C GLY A 59 -5.95 -10.83 5.95
N GLY A 60 -6.23 -12.06 5.52
CA GLY A 60 -5.49 -12.75 4.48
C GLY A 60 -4.89 -14.08 4.94
N SER A 61 -3.79 -14.46 4.32
CA SER A 61 -3.03 -15.68 4.57
C SER A 61 -1.54 -15.39 4.70
N ASN A 62 -0.75 -16.42 4.98
CA ASN A 62 0.72 -16.31 5.07
C ASN A 62 1.40 -15.84 3.77
N GLU A 63 0.68 -15.86 2.64
CA GLU A 63 1.21 -15.49 1.32
C GLU A 63 0.60 -14.20 0.76
N ASN A 64 -0.58 -13.80 1.25
CA ASN A 64 -1.27 -12.58 0.81
C ASN A 64 -1.92 -11.92 2.02
N VAL A 65 -1.58 -10.68 2.30
CA VAL A 65 -2.07 -9.97 3.49
C VAL A 65 -2.71 -8.64 3.09
N TYR A 66 -3.63 -8.18 3.91
CA TYR A 66 -4.42 -6.97 3.69
C TYR A 66 -4.19 -5.96 4.82
N TYR A 67 -4.00 -4.71 4.41
CA TYR A 67 -3.83 -3.55 5.27
C TYR A 67 -4.64 -2.37 4.75
N VAL A 68 -4.92 -1.42 5.64
CA VAL A 68 -5.42 -0.09 5.29
C VAL A 68 -4.36 0.93 5.65
N THR A 69 -4.10 1.89 4.77
CA THR A 69 -3.22 3.03 5.05
C THR A 69 -3.88 4.33 4.62
N VAL A 70 -3.42 5.46 5.15
CA VAL A 70 -3.99 6.77 4.86
C VAL A 70 -3.00 7.62 4.09
N VAL A 71 -3.45 8.30 3.05
CA VAL A 71 -2.69 9.36 2.39
C VAL A 71 -3.63 10.46 1.94
N ASN A 72 -3.27 11.71 2.21
CA ASN A 72 -4.08 12.88 1.86
C ASN A 72 -5.55 12.75 2.33
N ASN A 73 -5.74 12.33 3.59
CA ASN A 73 -7.04 12.09 4.23
C ASN A 73 -7.95 11.09 3.47
N LYS A 74 -7.36 10.17 2.71
CA LYS A 74 -8.07 9.07 2.04
C LYS A 74 -7.48 7.74 2.48
N ASN A 75 -8.37 6.82 2.84
CA ASN A 75 -8.01 5.44 3.12
C ASN A 75 -7.74 4.69 1.82
N LEU A 76 -6.67 3.92 1.82
CA LEU A 76 -6.27 3.02 0.76
C LEU A 76 -6.22 1.60 1.28
N ASP A 77 -6.95 0.71 0.60
CA ASP A 77 -6.79 -0.72 0.69
C ASP A 77 -5.47 -1.12 0.05
N VAL A 78 -4.62 -1.86 0.76
CA VAL A 78 -3.34 -2.33 0.25
C VAL A 78 -3.22 -3.83 0.46
N TYR A 79 -3.08 -4.54 -0.65
CA TYR A 79 -2.85 -5.98 -0.68
C TYR A 79 -1.36 -6.23 -0.92
N MET A 80 -0.71 -6.87 0.04
CA MET A 80 0.69 -7.28 -0.09
C MET A 80 0.74 -8.77 -0.42
N ARG A 81 1.67 -9.16 -1.29
CA ARG A 81 2.00 -10.57 -1.53
C ARG A 81 3.42 -10.87 -1.08
N LYS A 82 3.65 -12.08 -0.60
CA LYS A 82 4.99 -12.54 -0.29
C LYS A 82 5.78 -12.74 -1.59
N ALA A 83 6.99 -12.19 -1.63
CA ALA A 83 7.89 -12.24 -2.79
C ALA A 83 9.18 -13.04 -2.51
N GLY A 84 9.42 -13.41 -1.25
CA GLY A 84 10.57 -14.19 -0.81
C GLY A 84 10.43 -14.60 0.66
N MET A 85 11.47 -15.21 1.24
CA MET A 85 11.42 -15.70 2.63
C MET A 85 11.03 -14.60 3.64
N ALA A 86 11.49 -13.37 3.41
CA ALA A 86 11.20 -12.21 4.26
C ALA A 86 10.99 -10.93 3.43
N SER A 87 10.42 -11.03 2.23
CA SER A 87 10.10 -9.86 1.41
C SER A 87 8.64 -9.88 0.98
N TRP A 88 8.03 -8.70 1.01
CA TRP A 88 6.66 -8.45 0.60
C TRP A 88 6.62 -7.34 -0.44
N GLU A 89 5.69 -7.46 -1.38
CA GLU A 89 5.48 -6.49 -2.45
C GLU A 89 4.02 -6.09 -2.52
N ILE A 90 3.78 -4.83 -2.89
CA ILE A 90 2.43 -4.36 -3.20
C ILE A 90 1.90 -5.12 -4.41
N LYS A 91 0.82 -5.87 -4.21
CA LYS A 91 0.09 -6.54 -5.28
C LYS A 91 -0.93 -5.57 -5.89
N HIS A 92 -1.80 -5.00 -5.06
CA HIS A 92 -2.80 -4.03 -5.48
C HIS A 92 -3.07 -2.96 -4.42
N VAL A 93 -3.43 -1.76 -4.89
CA VAL A 93 -3.91 -0.63 -4.09
C VAL A 93 -5.30 -0.25 -4.57
N GLY A 94 -6.22 0.02 -3.64
CA GLY A 94 -7.57 0.49 -3.93
C GLY A 94 -7.95 1.69 -3.07
N LYS A 95 -8.50 2.75 -3.68
CA LYS A 95 -9.11 3.83 -2.90
C LYS A 95 -10.43 3.32 -2.30
N GLN A 96 -10.58 3.40 -0.97
CA GLN A 96 -11.85 3.08 -0.33
C GLN A 96 -12.92 4.10 -0.77
N SER A 97 -14.06 3.60 -1.22
CA SER A 97 -15.27 4.40 -1.38
C SER A 97 -15.98 4.42 -0.04
N MET A 98 -16.16 5.60 0.55
CA MET A 98 -17.06 5.75 1.68
C MET A 98 -18.48 5.46 1.17
N SER A 99 -19.08 4.39 1.70
CA SER A 99 -20.50 4.04 1.53
C SER A 99 -21.39 5.07 2.23
#